data_AF-A0A2G3JCP7-F1
#
_entry.id   AF-A0A2G3JCP7-F1
#
_cell.length_a   1.000
_cell.length_b   1.000
_cell.length_c   1.000
_cell.angle_alpha   90.00
_cell.angle_beta   90.00
_cell.angle_gamma   90.00
#
_symmetry.space_group_name_H-M   'P 1'
#
loop_
_entity.id
_entity.type
_entity.pdbx_description
1 polymer ?
#
loop_
_entity_poly.entity_id
_entity_poly.type
_entity_poly.pdbx_seq_one_letter_code
_entity_poly.pdbx_strand_id
1 'polypeptide(L)'
;MPLANKMLHHHPLQSSDQALIWDLLHIALWDQPPAGLRPKEVLNDEHVRIYAADWGKDGDVGVIALLGTQVIGACWMRLLPRHQGLAWIDEATPQLAIALFADFQQQGYGAGLLRSALDAARAAGYRQVSLTVHPQNPARRLYEKYGFQEVEQRNGYFLMLCKLSPLPARLAHSVQVFLYKEVHGERHWLLLQRHARPDLALPDFWQGVSGAMEAGESLCDTALREVWEETGLHLPHITDTGFSHYYPIRPEWRAAYGAEPNDVAEHIFCAQTDAEPILSAEHKNWRWCTFADALEMLSFENNASCLKAAQTCIAHTEKT
;
A
#
# COMPACT_ATOMS: atom_id res chain seq x y z
N MET A 1 -16.59 -2.79 23.16
CA MET A 1 -16.45 -3.77 22.06
C MET A 1 -14.99 -3.74 21.62
N PRO A 2 -14.31 -4.88 21.44
CA PRO A 2 -12.94 -4.86 20.98
C PRO A 2 -12.92 -4.26 19.57
N LEU A 3 -11.95 -3.39 19.29
CA LEU A 3 -11.61 -2.96 17.94
C LEU A 3 -11.27 -4.23 17.14
N ALA A 4 -12.25 -4.81 16.47
CA ALA A 4 -11.99 -5.74 15.39
C ALA A 4 -11.03 -5.02 14.44
N ASN A 5 -9.91 -5.66 14.12
CA ASN A 5 -8.81 -5.11 13.33
C ASN A 5 -9.36 -4.72 11.95
N LYS A 6 -9.89 -3.50 11.81
CA LYS A 6 -10.44 -3.00 10.56
C LYS A 6 -9.25 -2.78 9.63
N MET A 7 -9.33 -3.32 8.43
CA MET A 7 -8.26 -3.24 7.45
C MET A 7 -8.15 -1.84 6.84
N LEU A 8 -6.92 -1.41 6.58
CA LEU A 8 -6.64 -0.15 5.90
C LEU A 8 -6.56 -0.36 4.39
N HIS A 9 -7.31 0.44 3.62
CA HIS A 9 -7.29 0.44 2.16
C HIS A 9 -7.13 1.87 1.62
N HIS A 10 -6.50 2.00 0.45
CA HIS A 10 -6.43 3.25 -0.29
C HIS A 10 -7.12 3.12 -1.64
N HIS A 11 -7.96 4.10 -1.99
CA HIS A 11 -8.66 4.14 -3.28
C HIS A 11 -8.41 5.48 -3.98
N PRO A 12 -8.36 5.52 -5.33
CA PRO A 12 -8.25 6.78 -6.06
C PRO A 12 -9.45 7.70 -5.80
N LEU A 13 -9.18 8.98 -5.50
CA LEU A 13 -10.20 10.02 -5.40
C LEU A 13 -10.95 10.19 -6.73
N GLN A 14 -12.28 10.26 -6.68
CA GLN A 14 -13.18 10.48 -7.80
C GLN A 14 -13.81 11.88 -7.75
N SER A 15 -14.36 12.35 -8.87
CA SER A 15 -15.10 13.62 -8.90
C SER A 15 -16.33 13.62 -7.98
N SER A 16 -16.91 12.45 -7.70
CA SER A 16 -18.00 12.27 -6.73
C SER A 16 -17.57 12.55 -5.27
N ASP A 17 -16.27 12.57 -4.97
CA ASP A 17 -15.75 12.77 -3.61
C ASP A 17 -15.59 14.26 -3.25
N GLN A 18 -16.11 15.16 -4.09
CA GLN A 18 -15.97 16.61 -3.94
C GLN A 18 -16.30 17.13 -2.52
N ALA A 19 -17.36 16.63 -1.90
CA ALA A 19 -17.76 17.04 -0.55
C ALA A 19 -16.73 16.63 0.51
N LEU A 20 -16.20 15.41 0.39
CA LEU A 20 -15.15 14.89 1.27
C LEU A 20 -13.86 15.72 1.17
N ILE A 21 -13.47 16.09 -0.05
CA ILE A 21 -12.27 16.90 -0.29
C ILE A 21 -12.40 18.28 0.39
N TRP A 22 -13.60 18.88 0.40
CA TRP A 22 -13.83 20.13 1.13
C TRP A 22 -13.66 19.97 2.65
N ASP A 23 -14.21 18.91 3.23
CA ASP A 23 -14.06 18.64 4.67
C ASP A 23 -12.59 18.37 5.04
N LEU A 24 -11.85 17.67 4.19
CA LEU A 24 -10.44 17.39 4.42
C LEU A 24 -9.53 18.59 4.16
N LEU A 25 -9.85 19.45 3.17
CA LEU A 25 -9.15 20.71 2.97
C LEU A 25 -9.29 21.59 4.22
N HIS A 26 -10.48 21.65 4.83
CA HIS A 26 -10.68 22.39 6.07
C HIS A 26 -9.74 21.94 7.19
N ILE A 27 -9.50 20.63 7.30
CA ILE A 27 -8.58 20.03 8.27
C ILE A 27 -7.12 20.28 7.88
N ALA A 28 -6.79 20.27 6.59
CA ALA A 28 -5.43 20.50 6.09
C ALA A 28 -4.95 21.95 6.32
N LEU A 29 -5.86 22.91 6.51
CA LEU A 29 -5.57 24.30 6.86
C LEU A 29 -5.11 24.41 8.32
N TRP A 30 -3.89 23.92 8.57
CA TRP A 30 -3.31 23.82 9.89
C TRP A 30 -2.78 25.17 10.39
N ASP A 31 -3.11 25.49 11.64
CA ASP A 31 -2.53 26.58 12.42
C ASP A 31 -1.82 26.05 13.66
N GLN A 32 -0.88 26.84 14.18
CA GLN A 32 -0.09 26.46 15.34
C GLN A 32 -0.95 26.41 16.62
N PRO A 33 -0.83 25.35 17.44
CA PRO A 33 -1.48 25.29 18.75
C PRO A 33 -1.16 26.54 19.60
N PRO A 34 -2.14 27.06 20.37
CA PRO A 34 -3.41 26.44 20.74
C PRO A 34 -4.57 26.68 19.74
N ALA A 35 -4.29 27.18 18.52
CA ALA A 35 -5.35 27.40 17.52
C ALA A 35 -6.08 26.08 17.19
N GLY A 36 -7.40 26.15 17.08
CA GLY A 36 -8.24 25.06 16.58
C GLY A 36 -8.42 25.13 15.07
N LEU A 37 -9.42 24.41 14.55
CA LEU A 37 -9.82 24.55 13.14
C LEU A 37 -10.30 25.98 12.88
N ARG A 38 -9.89 26.54 11.72
CA ARG A 38 -10.38 27.84 11.24
C ARG A 38 -11.92 27.82 11.07
N PRO A 39 -12.62 28.96 11.06
CA PRO A 39 -14.02 29.01 10.66
C PRO A 39 -14.21 28.44 9.24
N LYS A 40 -15.31 27.71 8.97
CA LYS A 40 -15.54 27.05 7.67
C LYS A 40 -15.60 28.05 6.50
N GLU A 41 -15.90 29.30 6.78
CA GLU A 41 -15.93 30.42 5.82
C GLU A 41 -14.57 30.62 5.13
N VAL A 42 -13.47 30.16 5.72
CA VAL A 42 -12.14 30.17 5.08
C VAL A 42 -12.13 29.43 3.75
N LEU A 43 -13.00 28.42 3.58
CA LEU A 43 -13.16 27.68 2.32
C LEU A 43 -13.85 28.50 1.22
N ASN A 44 -14.29 29.73 1.50
CA ASN A 44 -14.81 30.64 0.48
C ASN A 44 -13.71 31.52 -0.13
N ASP A 45 -12.53 31.58 0.50
CA ASP A 45 -11.38 32.34 -0.01
C ASP A 45 -10.85 31.70 -1.30
N GLU A 46 -10.70 32.49 -2.37
CA GLU A 46 -10.19 32.03 -3.66
C GLU A 46 -8.81 31.36 -3.53
N HIS A 47 -7.94 31.86 -2.66
CA HIS A 47 -6.60 31.29 -2.42
C HIS A 47 -6.64 29.93 -1.71
N VAL A 48 -7.76 29.58 -1.09
CA VAL A 48 -7.97 28.29 -0.43
C VAL A 48 -8.73 27.34 -1.35
N ARG A 49 -9.77 27.84 -2.02
CA ARG A 49 -10.63 27.04 -2.91
C ARG A 49 -9.89 26.37 -4.05
N ILE A 50 -8.82 27.00 -4.53
CA ILE A 50 -7.98 26.46 -5.61
C ILE A 50 -7.53 25.02 -5.32
N TYR A 51 -7.39 24.61 -4.06
CA TYR A 51 -6.95 23.27 -3.68
C TYR A 51 -8.04 22.18 -3.76
N ALA A 52 -9.32 22.51 -3.86
CA ALA A 52 -10.42 21.54 -3.81
C ALA A 52 -11.52 21.75 -4.84
N ALA A 53 -11.69 22.96 -5.38
CA ALA A 53 -12.82 23.29 -6.25
C ALA A 53 -12.79 22.50 -7.57
N ASP A 54 -13.96 21.96 -7.92
CA ASP A 54 -14.26 21.15 -9.10
C ASP A 54 -13.20 20.06 -9.31
N TRP A 55 -13.12 19.15 -8.34
CA TRP A 55 -12.20 18.02 -8.37
C TRP A 55 -12.49 17.06 -9.52
N GLY A 56 -11.43 16.51 -10.10
CA GLY A 56 -11.48 15.61 -11.25
C GLY A 56 -11.12 16.29 -12.57
N LYS A 57 -10.39 17.42 -12.50
CA LYS A 57 -9.78 18.06 -13.67
C LYS A 57 -8.56 17.27 -14.13
N ASP A 58 -8.13 17.50 -15.37
CA ASP A 58 -6.88 16.96 -15.88
C ASP A 58 -5.70 17.35 -14.98
N GLY A 59 -4.98 16.33 -14.50
CA GLY A 59 -3.85 16.48 -13.58
C GLY A 59 -4.21 16.50 -12.09
N ASP A 60 -5.49 16.39 -11.72
CA ASP A 60 -5.87 16.08 -10.34
C ASP A 60 -5.49 14.60 -10.04
N VAL A 61 -4.76 14.38 -8.96
CA VAL A 61 -4.38 13.03 -8.49
C VAL A 61 -4.58 12.96 -6.99
N GLY A 62 -5.18 11.88 -6.49
CA GLY A 62 -5.29 11.72 -5.06
C GLY A 62 -5.85 10.37 -4.65
N VAL A 63 -5.75 10.10 -3.36
CA VAL A 63 -6.15 8.85 -2.74
C VAL A 63 -6.94 9.12 -1.46
N ILE A 64 -7.99 8.34 -1.23
CA ILE A 64 -8.74 8.26 0.03
C ILE A 64 -8.21 7.09 0.84
N ALA A 65 -8.06 7.26 2.16
CA ALA A 65 -7.86 6.18 3.11
C ALA A 65 -9.17 5.72 3.74
N LEU A 66 -9.40 4.41 3.73
CA LEU A 66 -10.53 3.72 4.33
C LEU A 66 -10.04 2.76 5.42
N LEU A 67 -10.66 2.80 6.59
CA LEU A 67 -10.51 1.79 7.64
C LEU A 67 -11.78 0.93 7.68
N GLY A 68 -11.73 -0.25 7.06
CA GLY A 68 -12.92 -0.98 6.63
C GLY A 68 -13.66 -0.16 5.56
N THR A 69 -14.89 0.25 5.85
CA THR A 69 -15.68 1.14 4.97
C THR A 69 -15.65 2.61 5.40
N GLN A 70 -14.98 2.93 6.51
CA GLN A 70 -14.98 4.27 7.07
C GLN A 70 -13.86 5.10 6.44
N VAL A 71 -14.20 6.26 5.87
CA VAL A 71 -13.20 7.23 5.41
C VAL A 71 -12.47 7.82 6.61
N ILE A 72 -11.14 7.73 6.60
CA ILE A 72 -10.28 8.26 7.67
C ILE A 72 -9.44 9.46 7.23
N GLY A 73 -9.29 9.68 5.92
CA GLY A 73 -8.64 10.87 5.36
C GLY A 73 -8.33 10.74 3.89
N ALA A 74 -7.62 11.72 3.34
CA ALA A 74 -7.17 11.72 1.96
C ALA A 74 -5.88 12.52 1.78
N CYS A 75 -5.18 12.23 0.70
CA CYS A 75 -4.04 12.97 0.22
C CYS A 75 -4.25 13.22 -1.27
N TRP A 76 -4.17 14.48 -1.67
CA TRP A 76 -4.52 14.90 -3.02
C TRP A 76 -3.59 16.00 -3.49
N MET A 77 -3.44 16.11 -4.80
CA MET A 77 -2.56 17.08 -5.42
C MET A 77 -3.09 17.49 -6.78
N ARG A 78 -2.74 18.70 -7.20
CA ARG A 78 -3.16 19.22 -8.49
C ARG A 78 -2.20 20.27 -9.03
N LEU A 79 -2.23 20.43 -10.35
CA LEU A 79 -1.58 21.56 -11.02
C LEU A 79 -2.40 22.82 -10.78
N LEU A 80 -1.78 23.83 -10.19
CA LEU A 80 -2.38 25.14 -10.00
C LEU A 80 -1.89 26.12 -11.06
N PRO A 81 -2.68 27.15 -11.40
CA PRO A 81 -2.24 28.18 -12.33
C PRO A 81 -0.92 28.82 -11.88
N ARG A 82 -0.21 29.42 -12.84
CA ARG A 82 1.11 30.01 -12.63
C ARG A 82 1.11 30.98 -11.44
N HIS A 83 2.07 30.79 -10.53
CA HIS A 83 2.26 31.58 -9.32
C HIS A 83 1.06 31.56 -8.33
N GLN A 84 0.15 30.58 -8.44
CA GLN A 84 -0.92 30.36 -7.47
C GLN A 84 -0.58 29.24 -6.49
N GLY A 85 -1.08 29.37 -5.26
CA GLY A 85 -0.79 28.46 -4.17
C GLY A 85 0.63 28.63 -3.61
N LEU A 86 0.78 28.39 -2.32
CA LEU A 86 2.05 28.63 -1.62
C LEU A 86 3.17 27.67 -2.08
N ALA A 87 2.80 26.52 -2.66
CA ALA A 87 3.73 25.48 -3.07
C ALA A 87 4.09 25.51 -4.56
N TRP A 88 3.87 26.63 -5.27
CA TRP A 88 4.17 26.69 -6.70
C TRP A 88 5.67 26.56 -7.01
N ILE A 89 6.03 25.67 -7.95
CA ILE A 89 7.41 25.45 -8.43
C ILE A 89 7.49 25.77 -9.93
N ASP A 90 6.66 25.12 -10.72
CA ASP A 90 6.49 25.30 -12.16
C ASP A 90 5.09 24.78 -12.58
N GLU A 91 4.75 24.87 -13.87
CA GLU A 91 3.48 24.41 -14.43
C GLU A 91 3.28 22.89 -14.45
N ALA A 92 4.34 22.11 -14.16
CA ALA A 92 4.32 20.64 -14.22
C ALA A 92 4.38 19.98 -12.83
N THR A 93 4.48 20.77 -11.76
CA THR A 93 4.62 20.29 -10.38
C THR A 93 3.32 20.46 -9.61
N PRO A 94 2.61 19.37 -9.29
CA PRO A 94 1.38 19.45 -8.53
C PRO A 94 1.65 19.80 -7.06
N GLN A 95 0.73 20.56 -6.48
CA GLN A 95 0.78 20.96 -5.07
C GLN A 95 -0.07 20.00 -4.24
N LEU A 96 0.55 19.38 -3.25
CA LEU A 96 -0.03 18.37 -2.39
C LEU A 96 -0.67 18.97 -1.13
N ALA A 97 -1.84 18.44 -0.79
CA ALA A 97 -2.50 18.57 0.49
C ALA A 97 -2.82 17.19 1.06
N ILE A 98 -2.78 17.07 2.39
CA ILE A 98 -3.05 15.81 3.10
C ILE A 98 -3.75 16.11 4.42
N ALA A 99 -4.77 15.32 4.75
CA ALA A 99 -5.45 15.38 6.03
C ALA A 99 -6.01 14.01 6.43
N LEU A 100 -6.04 13.79 7.74
CA LEU A 100 -6.79 12.72 8.40
C LEU A 100 -7.82 13.36 9.33
N PHE A 101 -9.00 12.75 9.46
CA PHE A 101 -9.96 13.16 10.49
C PHE A 101 -9.33 13.00 11.88
N ALA A 102 -9.73 13.88 12.82
CA ALA A 102 -9.09 14.02 14.13
C ALA A 102 -8.91 12.69 14.88
N ASP A 103 -9.92 11.83 14.85
CA ASP A 103 -9.94 10.51 15.51
C ASP A 103 -8.92 9.50 14.94
N PHE A 104 -8.30 9.80 13.80
CA PHE A 104 -7.32 8.94 13.11
C PHE A 104 -5.94 9.59 13.00
N GLN A 105 -5.74 10.77 13.57
CA GLN A 105 -4.44 11.41 13.61
C GLN A 105 -3.51 10.72 14.63
N GLN A 106 -2.20 10.89 14.42
CA GLN A 106 -1.13 10.39 15.32
C GLN A 106 -1.12 8.86 15.55
N GLN A 107 -1.77 8.09 14.68
CA GLN A 107 -1.85 6.62 14.76
C GLN A 107 -1.07 5.91 13.64
N GLY A 108 -0.24 6.65 12.88
CA GLY A 108 0.59 6.09 11.81
C GLY A 108 -0.07 6.03 10.42
N TYR A 109 -1.38 6.26 10.30
CA TYR A 109 -2.11 6.20 9.02
C TYR A 109 -1.59 7.17 7.95
N GLY A 110 -1.03 8.32 8.35
CA GLY A 110 -0.53 9.33 7.42
C GLY A 110 0.64 8.85 6.55
N ALA A 111 1.43 7.90 7.06
CA ALA A 111 2.59 7.36 6.34
C ALA A 111 2.19 6.51 5.14
N GLY A 112 1.25 5.57 5.34
CA GLY A 112 0.69 4.77 4.26
C GLY A 112 -0.05 5.63 3.23
N LEU A 113 -0.83 6.60 3.70
CA LEU A 113 -1.60 7.50 2.85
C LEU A 113 -0.69 8.38 1.96
N LEU A 114 0.37 8.97 2.54
CA LEU A 114 1.33 9.76 1.78
C LEU A 114 2.07 8.89 0.75
N ARG A 115 2.51 7.67 1.14
CA ARG A 115 3.15 6.71 0.22
C ARG A 115 2.27 6.46 -1.00
N SER A 116 1.01 6.07 -0.77
CA SER A 116 0.07 5.77 -1.85
C SER A 116 -0.24 6.98 -2.74
N ALA A 117 -0.26 8.19 -2.18
CA ALA A 117 -0.43 9.41 -2.98
C ALA A 117 0.77 9.71 -3.88
N LEU A 118 2.00 9.53 -3.39
CA LEU A 118 3.20 9.70 -4.20
C LEU A 118 3.30 8.63 -5.29
N ASP A 119 2.86 7.40 -5.01
CA ASP A 119 2.78 6.33 -6.02
C ASP A 119 1.74 6.66 -7.10
N ALA A 120 0.58 7.18 -6.70
CA ALA A 120 -0.43 7.66 -7.65
C ALA A 120 0.12 8.80 -8.53
N ALA A 121 0.89 9.73 -7.94
CA ALA A 121 1.53 10.82 -8.68
C ALA A 121 2.56 10.30 -9.69
N ARG A 122 3.39 9.31 -9.30
CA ARG A 122 4.32 8.64 -10.22
C ARG A 122 3.59 7.97 -11.37
N ALA A 123 2.51 7.23 -11.07
CA ALA A 123 1.71 6.55 -12.07
C ALA A 123 1.03 7.52 -13.06
N ALA A 124 0.67 8.73 -12.59
CA ALA A 124 0.18 9.82 -13.43
C ALA A 124 1.28 10.54 -14.24
N GLY A 125 2.55 10.15 -14.09
CA GLY A 125 3.67 10.71 -14.85
C GLY A 125 4.34 11.93 -14.23
N TYR A 126 4.01 12.29 -12.99
CA TYR A 126 4.67 13.40 -12.31
C TYR A 126 6.10 13.04 -11.90
N ARG A 127 7.02 13.97 -12.15
CA ARG A 127 8.45 13.84 -11.81
C ARG A 127 8.81 14.40 -10.45
N GLN A 128 7.93 15.21 -9.87
CA GLN A 128 8.10 15.83 -8.57
C GLN A 128 6.76 16.32 -8.04
N VAL A 129 6.67 16.53 -6.73
CA VAL A 129 5.50 17.03 -6.01
C VAL A 129 5.96 18.05 -4.98
N SER A 130 5.22 19.14 -4.81
CA SER A 130 5.54 20.16 -3.82
C SER A 130 4.44 20.30 -2.77
N LEU A 131 4.82 20.79 -1.60
CA LEU A 131 3.89 21.21 -0.55
C LEU A 131 4.49 22.37 0.24
N THR A 132 3.67 23.03 1.03
CA THR A 132 4.15 23.94 2.08
C THR A 132 3.74 23.44 3.44
N VAL A 133 4.62 23.56 4.42
CA VAL A 133 4.37 23.14 5.81
C VAL A 133 4.81 24.21 6.79
N HIS A 134 4.00 24.46 7.81
CA HIS A 134 4.38 25.40 8.87
C HIS A 134 5.55 24.82 9.69
N PRO A 135 6.54 25.62 10.14
CA PRO A 135 7.72 25.12 10.84
C PRO A 135 7.43 24.29 12.10
N GLN A 136 6.30 24.56 12.75
CA GLN A 136 5.85 23.88 13.96
C GLN A 136 4.86 22.74 13.70
N ASN A 137 4.52 22.45 12.45
CA ASN A 137 3.61 21.35 12.13
C ASN A 137 4.37 20.01 12.26
N PRO A 138 3.92 19.07 13.12
CA PRO A 138 4.61 17.80 13.33
C PRO A 138 4.69 16.93 12.08
N ALA A 139 3.78 17.12 11.10
CA ALA A 139 3.80 16.42 9.82
C ALA A 139 5.04 16.72 8.99
N ARG A 140 5.81 17.79 9.30
CA ARG A 140 7.10 18.07 8.66
C ARG A 140 8.03 16.84 8.65
N ARG A 141 8.13 16.14 9.79
CA ARG A 141 8.99 14.94 9.93
C ARG A 141 8.53 13.80 9.02
N LEU A 142 7.22 13.69 8.80
CA LEU A 142 6.65 12.73 7.86
C LEU A 142 7.10 13.07 6.44
N TYR A 143 6.97 14.33 6.02
CA TYR A 143 7.40 14.76 4.69
C TYR A 143 8.90 14.50 4.47
N GLU A 144 9.75 14.89 5.42
CA GLU A 144 11.20 14.65 5.34
C GLU A 144 11.53 13.15 5.20
N LYS A 145 10.86 12.28 5.97
CA LYS A 145 11.00 10.82 5.88
C LYS A 145 10.66 10.27 4.48
N TYR A 146 9.69 10.89 3.79
CA TYR A 146 9.23 10.49 2.46
C TYR A 146 9.93 11.23 1.32
N GLY A 147 11.08 11.86 1.59
CA GLY A 147 11.96 12.42 0.57
C GLY A 147 11.65 13.86 0.18
N PHE A 148 10.76 14.55 0.90
CA PHE A 148 10.58 15.98 0.74
C PHE A 148 11.77 16.73 1.34
N GLN A 149 12.35 17.65 0.57
CA GLN A 149 13.43 18.52 1.00
C GLN A 149 12.97 19.97 0.99
N GLU A 150 13.36 20.74 2.01
CA GLU A 150 13.16 22.19 2.03
C GLU A 150 13.96 22.84 0.89
N VAL A 151 13.28 23.60 0.03
CA VAL A 151 13.91 24.33 -1.08
C VAL A 151 13.83 25.84 -0.91
N GLU A 152 12.85 26.33 -0.16
CA GLU A 152 12.65 27.77 0.09
C GLU A 152 11.80 27.99 1.34
N GLN A 153 11.84 29.19 1.90
CA GLN A 153 10.86 29.67 2.89
C GLN A 153 9.95 30.71 2.26
N ARG A 154 8.63 30.52 2.36
CA ARG A 154 7.62 31.42 1.80
C ARG A 154 6.53 31.71 2.81
N ASN A 155 6.31 32.98 3.11
CA ASN A 155 5.28 33.45 4.05
C ASN A 155 5.36 32.76 5.44
N GLY A 156 6.57 32.44 5.89
CA GLY A 156 6.79 31.72 7.16
C GLY A 156 6.56 30.20 7.10
N TYR A 157 6.29 29.63 5.92
CA TYR A 157 6.19 28.19 5.67
C TYR A 157 7.45 27.68 4.97
N PHE A 158 7.80 26.42 5.20
CA PHE A 158 8.78 25.71 4.38
C PHE A 158 8.13 25.23 3.11
N LEU A 159 8.64 25.67 1.96
CA LEU A 159 8.37 25.06 0.68
C LEU A 159 9.20 23.79 0.56
N MET A 160 8.53 22.67 0.44
CA MET A 160 9.16 21.37 0.34
C MET A 160 8.90 20.75 -1.04
N LEU A 161 9.93 20.12 -1.59
CA LEU A 161 9.89 19.43 -2.89
C LEU A 161 10.32 17.98 -2.71
N CYS A 162 9.51 17.05 -3.22
CA CYS A 162 9.86 15.65 -3.35
C CYS A 162 10.09 15.34 -4.83
N LYS A 163 11.31 14.97 -5.21
CA LYS A 163 11.57 14.41 -6.54
C LYS A 163 11.02 12.99 -6.59
N LEU A 164 10.14 12.74 -7.55
CA LEU A 164 9.65 11.41 -7.84
C LEU A 164 10.61 10.79 -8.84
N SER A 165 11.55 9.99 -8.33
CA SER A 165 12.18 8.99 -9.18
C SER A 165 11.08 8.14 -9.82
N PRO A 166 11.26 7.65 -11.06
CA PRO A 166 10.48 6.53 -11.54
C PRO A 166 10.44 5.47 -10.44
N LEU A 167 9.29 4.82 -10.23
CA LEU A 167 9.28 3.67 -9.33
C LEU A 167 10.47 2.80 -9.73
N PRO A 168 11.35 2.41 -8.78
CA PRO A 168 12.37 1.44 -9.12
C PRO A 168 11.65 0.28 -9.78
N ALA A 169 12.24 -0.24 -10.86
CA ALA A 169 11.69 -1.42 -11.50
C ALA A 169 11.34 -2.42 -10.39
N ARG A 170 10.09 -2.89 -10.38
CA ARG A 170 9.64 -3.92 -9.45
C ARG A 170 10.73 -4.98 -9.40
N LEU A 171 11.13 -5.33 -8.19
CA LEU A 171 12.10 -6.41 -8.04
C LEU A 171 11.43 -7.66 -8.61
N ALA A 172 12.15 -8.36 -9.49
CA ALA A 172 11.69 -9.60 -10.08
C ALA A 172 11.82 -10.77 -9.09
N HIS A 173 11.41 -10.50 -7.86
CA HIS A 173 11.41 -11.42 -6.74
C HIS A 173 10.05 -11.33 -6.05
N SER A 174 9.47 -12.49 -5.81
CA SER A 174 8.26 -12.67 -5.03
C SER A 174 8.48 -13.80 -4.04
N VAL A 175 7.58 -13.89 -3.07
CA VAL A 175 7.55 -14.97 -2.09
C VAL A 175 6.18 -15.61 -2.10
N GLN A 176 6.13 -16.92 -1.82
CA GLN A 176 4.90 -17.61 -1.49
C GLN A 176 5.11 -18.41 -0.19
N VAL A 177 4.22 -18.19 0.77
CA VAL A 177 4.28 -18.77 2.11
C VAL A 177 3.16 -19.77 2.32
N PHE A 178 3.52 -20.99 2.67
CA PHE A 178 2.59 -22.02 3.09
C PHE A 178 2.56 -22.13 4.61
N LEU A 179 1.48 -21.62 5.21
CA LEU A 179 1.21 -21.78 6.63
C LEU A 179 0.63 -23.17 6.89
N TYR A 180 1.07 -23.82 7.96
CA TYR A 180 0.56 -25.13 8.35
C TYR A 180 0.26 -25.20 9.84
N LYS A 181 -0.58 -26.17 10.21
CA LYS A 181 -0.81 -26.59 11.59
C LYS A 181 -0.84 -28.10 11.68
N GLU A 182 -0.63 -28.62 12.87
CA GLU A 182 -0.71 -30.07 13.13
C GLU A 182 -2.00 -30.40 13.86
N VAL A 183 -2.79 -31.29 13.27
CA VAL A 183 -4.05 -31.76 13.84
C VAL A 183 -3.98 -33.28 13.89
N HIS A 184 -3.96 -33.86 15.09
CA HIS A 184 -3.89 -35.31 15.30
C HIS A 184 -2.74 -36.01 14.56
N GLY A 185 -1.58 -35.35 14.45
CA GLY A 185 -0.40 -35.88 13.75
C GLY A 185 -0.44 -35.74 12.23
N GLU A 186 -1.46 -35.05 11.68
CA GLU A 186 -1.57 -34.71 10.28
C GLU A 186 -1.41 -33.21 10.05
N ARG A 187 -0.62 -32.83 9.04
CA ARG A 187 -0.43 -31.42 8.65
C ARG A 187 -1.59 -30.93 7.82
N HIS A 188 -2.13 -29.79 8.24
CA HIS A 188 -3.12 -29.04 7.51
C HIS A 188 -2.53 -27.72 7.03
N TRP A 189 -2.74 -27.40 5.76
CA TRP A 189 -2.17 -26.26 5.06
C TRP A 189 -3.23 -25.19 4.84
N LEU A 190 -2.88 -23.93 5.12
CA LEU A 190 -3.77 -22.81 4.87
C LEU A 190 -3.70 -22.43 3.39
N LEU A 191 -4.86 -22.45 2.73
CA LEU A 191 -5.05 -21.87 1.41
C LEU A 191 -5.99 -20.66 1.50
N LEU A 192 -5.68 -19.63 0.73
CA LEU A 192 -6.48 -18.42 0.58
C LEU A 192 -7.10 -18.40 -0.82
N GLN A 193 -8.38 -18.01 -0.92
CA GLN A 193 -9.06 -17.82 -2.18
C GLN A 193 -9.01 -16.34 -2.57
N ARG A 194 -8.25 -16.04 -3.62
CA ARG A 194 -8.12 -14.68 -4.14
C ARG A 194 -9.39 -14.25 -4.87
N HIS A 195 -9.73 -12.97 -4.79
CA HIS A 195 -10.70 -12.37 -5.72
C HIS A 195 -10.18 -12.45 -7.15
N ALA A 196 -11.07 -12.72 -8.10
CA ALA A 196 -10.76 -12.63 -9.52
C ALA A 196 -10.28 -11.22 -9.87
N ARG A 197 -9.31 -11.15 -10.78
CA ARG A 197 -8.79 -9.90 -11.36
C ARG A 197 -9.06 -9.91 -12.86
N PRO A 198 -10.28 -9.55 -13.30
CA PRO A 198 -10.65 -9.52 -14.71
C PRO A 198 -9.75 -8.60 -15.53
N ASP A 199 -9.25 -7.52 -14.92
CA ASP A 199 -8.28 -6.60 -15.49
C ASP A 199 -6.94 -7.27 -15.84
N LEU A 200 -6.63 -8.42 -15.23
CA LEU A 200 -5.44 -9.23 -15.48
C LEU A 200 -5.76 -10.60 -16.09
N ALA A 201 -7.01 -10.81 -16.52
CA ALA A 201 -7.52 -12.10 -16.98
C ALA A 201 -7.21 -13.26 -16.00
N LEU A 202 -7.24 -12.97 -14.69
CA LEU A 202 -7.02 -13.95 -13.64
C LEU A 202 -8.36 -14.32 -12.99
N PRO A 203 -8.79 -15.59 -13.04
CA PRO A 203 -9.98 -16.04 -12.33
C PRO A 203 -9.76 -16.00 -10.81
N ASP A 204 -10.76 -16.36 -10.02
CA ASP A 204 -10.52 -16.71 -8.62
C ASP A 204 -9.79 -18.05 -8.54
N PHE A 205 -8.80 -18.13 -7.66
CA PHE A 205 -8.00 -19.33 -7.48
C PHE A 205 -7.51 -19.43 -6.03
N TRP A 206 -7.10 -20.64 -5.65
CA TRP A 206 -6.54 -20.93 -4.34
C TRP A 206 -5.01 -20.95 -4.40
N GLN A 207 -4.38 -20.37 -3.37
CA GLN A 207 -2.93 -20.30 -3.23
C GLN A 207 -2.51 -20.20 -1.75
N GLY A 208 -1.20 -20.31 -1.49
CA GLY A 208 -0.62 -19.81 -0.24
C GLY A 208 -0.61 -18.27 -0.21
N VAL A 209 -0.15 -17.70 0.90
CA VAL A 209 0.09 -16.24 1.00
C VAL A 209 1.17 -15.85 0.00
N SER A 210 1.02 -14.76 -0.76
CA SER A 210 1.99 -14.45 -1.81
C SER A 210 2.14 -12.95 -2.08
N GLY A 211 3.37 -12.48 -2.26
CA GLY A 211 3.54 -11.12 -2.75
C GLY A 211 4.93 -10.76 -3.20
N ALA A 212 5.04 -9.53 -3.71
CA ALA A 212 6.24 -9.03 -4.35
C ALA A 212 7.19 -8.42 -3.33
N MET A 213 8.49 -8.60 -3.54
CA MET A 213 9.52 -7.98 -2.71
C MET A 213 9.57 -6.47 -2.94
N GLU A 214 9.56 -5.69 -1.85
CA GLU A 214 9.76 -4.24 -1.92
C GLU A 214 11.25 -3.87 -1.85
N ALA A 215 11.58 -2.67 -2.34
CA ALA A 215 12.95 -2.19 -2.34
C ALA A 215 13.48 -2.03 -0.91
N GLY A 216 14.57 -2.73 -0.60
CA GLY A 216 15.23 -2.68 0.72
C GLY A 216 14.78 -3.77 1.70
N GLU A 217 13.87 -4.65 1.31
CA GLU A 217 13.49 -5.84 2.10
C GLU A 217 14.38 -7.04 1.79
N SER A 218 14.57 -7.93 2.77
CA SER A 218 15.02 -9.31 2.49
C SER A 218 13.83 -10.18 2.08
N LEU A 219 14.10 -11.37 1.50
CA LEU A 219 13.04 -12.34 1.18
C LEU A 219 12.27 -12.78 2.43
N CYS A 220 12.96 -12.96 3.57
CA CYS A 220 12.32 -13.29 4.84
C CYS A 220 11.42 -12.15 5.35
N ASP A 221 11.88 -10.90 5.27
CA ASP A 221 11.07 -9.73 5.67
C ASP A 221 9.83 -9.60 4.79
N THR A 222 10.00 -9.82 3.47
CA THR A 222 8.90 -9.88 2.50
C THR A 222 7.88 -10.93 2.91
N ALA A 223 8.33 -12.16 3.19
CA ALA A 223 7.45 -13.27 3.56
C ALA A 223 6.68 -13.01 4.86
N LEU A 224 7.33 -12.43 5.87
CA LEU A 224 6.68 -12.03 7.13
C LEU A 224 5.69 -10.88 6.93
N ARG A 225 6.03 -9.89 6.09
CA ARG A 225 5.13 -8.77 5.75
C ARG A 225 3.89 -9.27 5.03
N GLU A 226 4.03 -10.09 3.99
CA GLU A 226 2.90 -10.60 3.21
C GLU A 226 1.96 -11.45 4.07
N VAL A 227 2.50 -12.28 4.99
CA VAL A 227 1.67 -13.01 5.96
C VAL A 227 0.87 -12.05 6.83
N TRP A 228 1.52 -11.01 7.35
CA TRP A 228 0.82 -10.01 8.16
C TRP A 228 -0.23 -9.23 7.36
N GLU A 229 0.09 -8.77 6.15
CA GLU A 229 -0.80 -7.96 5.31
C GLU A 229 -2.02 -8.77 4.83
N GLU A 230 -1.82 -10.04 4.45
CA GLU A 230 -2.89 -10.89 3.93
C GLU A 230 -3.74 -11.58 4.99
N THR A 231 -3.17 -11.87 6.17
CA THR A 231 -3.83 -12.72 7.19
C THR A 231 -3.93 -12.08 8.56
N GLY A 232 -3.28 -10.94 8.78
CA GLY A 232 -3.18 -10.30 10.10
C GLY A 232 -2.31 -11.06 11.11
N LEU A 233 -1.66 -12.16 10.70
CA LEU A 233 -0.87 -13.00 11.60
C LEU A 233 0.55 -12.46 11.76
N HIS A 234 1.03 -12.44 13.01
CA HIS A 234 2.42 -12.12 13.33
C HIS A 234 3.16 -13.42 13.65
N LEU A 235 4.15 -13.75 12.83
CA LEU A 235 4.99 -14.92 13.01
C LEU A 235 6.35 -14.51 13.57
N PRO A 236 6.89 -15.22 14.59
CA PRO A 236 8.21 -14.92 15.11
C PRO A 236 9.33 -15.42 14.18
N HIS A 237 9.06 -16.46 13.40
CA HIS A 237 10.02 -17.09 12.50
C HIS A 237 9.30 -17.67 11.28
N ILE A 238 10.04 -17.79 10.18
CA ILE A 238 9.60 -18.41 8.93
C ILE A 238 10.76 -19.22 8.35
N THR A 239 10.46 -20.34 7.71
CA THR A 239 11.46 -21.26 7.16
C THR A 239 11.55 -21.09 5.66
N ASP A 240 12.75 -20.77 5.15
CA ASP A 240 13.07 -20.84 3.73
C ASP A 240 13.17 -22.31 3.31
N THR A 241 12.39 -22.71 2.31
CA THR A 241 12.42 -24.10 1.80
C THR A 241 13.63 -24.37 0.91
N GLY A 242 14.31 -23.31 0.44
CA GLY A 242 15.36 -23.36 -0.57
C GLY A 242 14.84 -23.62 -1.99
N PHE A 243 13.52 -23.76 -2.16
CA PHE A 243 12.89 -23.95 -3.46
C PHE A 243 12.41 -22.62 -4.03
N SER A 244 12.67 -22.42 -5.32
CA SER A 244 12.14 -21.32 -6.09
C SER A 244 11.78 -21.78 -7.50
N HIS A 245 10.84 -21.07 -8.12
CA HIS A 245 10.53 -21.23 -9.53
C HIS A 245 10.43 -19.87 -10.22
N TYR A 246 10.35 -19.90 -11.55
CA TYR A 246 10.34 -18.71 -12.37
C TYR A 246 9.08 -18.67 -13.21
N TYR A 247 8.43 -17.51 -13.26
CA TYR A 247 7.30 -17.28 -14.15
C TYR A 247 7.50 -16.02 -14.99
N PRO A 248 7.03 -16.01 -16.24
CA PRO A 248 7.28 -14.89 -17.15
C PRO A 248 6.57 -13.62 -16.69
N ILE A 249 7.29 -12.50 -16.77
CA ILE A 249 6.71 -11.16 -16.59
C ILE A 249 5.81 -10.89 -17.79
N ARG A 250 4.50 -10.84 -17.54
CA ARG A 250 3.51 -10.60 -18.57
C ARG A 250 3.70 -9.22 -19.25
N PRO A 251 3.35 -9.07 -20.54
CA PRO A 251 3.51 -7.81 -21.25
C PRO A 251 2.86 -6.62 -20.56
N GLU A 252 1.71 -6.82 -19.90
CA GLU A 252 0.98 -5.75 -19.20
C GLU A 252 1.74 -5.22 -17.98
N TRP A 253 2.65 -6.02 -17.42
CA TRP A 253 3.47 -5.64 -16.26
C TRP A 253 4.86 -5.13 -16.67
N ARG A 254 5.22 -5.20 -17.95
CA ARG A 254 6.58 -4.91 -18.44
C ARG A 254 7.06 -3.52 -18.05
N ALA A 255 6.18 -2.52 -18.09
CA ALA A 255 6.51 -1.16 -17.68
C ALA A 255 6.99 -1.06 -16.22
N ALA A 256 6.48 -1.94 -15.33
CA ALA A 256 6.87 -1.96 -13.93
C ALA A 256 8.23 -2.63 -13.70
N TYR A 257 8.68 -3.56 -14.56
CA TYR A 257 9.95 -4.29 -14.40
C TYR A 257 11.09 -3.75 -15.28
N GLY A 258 10.78 -2.92 -16.28
CA GLY A 258 11.78 -2.41 -17.23
C GLY A 258 12.08 -3.42 -18.35
N ALA A 259 13.22 -3.24 -19.03
CA ALA A 259 13.59 -4.07 -20.18
C ALA A 259 13.97 -5.51 -19.76
N GLU A 260 14.59 -5.66 -18.58
CA GLU A 260 15.04 -6.92 -17.99
C GLU A 260 14.76 -6.88 -16.48
N PRO A 261 14.54 -8.04 -15.81
CA PRO A 261 14.56 -9.40 -16.38
C PRO A 261 13.24 -9.78 -17.08
N ASN A 262 13.20 -10.97 -17.68
CA ASN A 262 12.01 -11.50 -18.35
C ASN A 262 11.09 -12.32 -17.45
N ASP A 263 11.59 -12.79 -16.31
CA ASP A 263 10.90 -13.67 -15.38
C ASP A 263 10.99 -13.12 -13.96
N VAL A 264 9.96 -13.40 -13.16
CA VAL A 264 9.98 -13.22 -11.70
C VAL A 264 10.41 -14.53 -11.06
N ALA A 265 11.36 -14.48 -10.13
CA ALA A 265 11.68 -15.59 -9.24
C ALA A 265 10.75 -15.58 -8.03
N GLU A 266 9.98 -16.63 -7.83
CA GLU A 266 9.14 -16.84 -6.64
C GLU A 266 9.83 -17.80 -5.68
N HIS A 267 10.07 -17.35 -4.45
CA HIS A 267 10.78 -18.09 -3.40
C HIS A 267 9.79 -18.63 -2.37
N ILE A 268 9.95 -19.91 -1.99
CA ILE A 268 8.94 -20.60 -1.21
C ILE A 268 9.36 -20.72 0.26
N PHE A 269 8.43 -20.33 1.13
CA PHE A 269 8.59 -20.36 2.57
C PHE A 269 7.48 -21.19 3.23
N CYS A 270 7.71 -21.63 4.45
CA CYS A 270 6.67 -22.23 5.28
C CYS A 270 6.81 -21.84 6.76
N ALA A 271 5.69 -21.86 7.48
CA ALA A 271 5.67 -21.60 8.91
C ALA A 271 4.49 -22.29 9.61
N GLN A 272 4.68 -22.68 10.86
CA GLN A 272 3.63 -23.27 11.68
C GLN A 272 2.83 -22.20 12.42
N THR A 273 1.50 -22.34 12.46
CA THR A 273 0.62 -21.50 13.29
C THR A 273 -0.72 -22.18 13.53
N ASP A 274 -1.25 -22.05 14.75
CA ASP A 274 -2.60 -22.51 15.10
C ASP A 274 -3.66 -21.39 15.01
N ALA A 275 -3.24 -20.15 14.73
CA ALA A 275 -4.12 -18.99 14.66
C ALA A 275 -4.95 -18.98 13.37
N GLU A 276 -6.17 -18.47 13.46
CA GLU A 276 -7.03 -18.26 12.29
C GLU A 276 -6.73 -16.91 11.61
N PRO A 277 -6.71 -16.87 10.27
CA PRO A 277 -6.40 -15.65 9.54
C PRO A 277 -7.59 -14.67 9.55
N ILE A 278 -7.27 -13.38 9.62
CA ILE A 278 -8.19 -12.28 9.27
C ILE A 278 -7.76 -11.78 7.89
N LEU A 279 -8.54 -12.12 6.87
CA LEU A 279 -8.16 -11.88 5.48
C LEU A 279 -8.14 -10.42 5.08
N SER A 280 -7.12 -10.05 4.30
CA SER A 280 -7.10 -8.83 3.49
C SER A 280 -8.27 -8.76 2.50
N ALA A 281 -8.64 -7.56 2.05
CA ALA A 281 -9.69 -7.39 1.02
C ALA A 281 -9.33 -8.03 -0.35
N GLU A 282 -8.09 -8.47 -0.51
CA GLU A 282 -7.65 -9.22 -1.69
C GLU A 282 -8.22 -10.65 -1.74
N HIS A 283 -8.55 -11.21 -0.58
CA HIS A 283 -8.97 -12.59 -0.42
C HIS A 283 -10.41 -12.65 0.13
N LYS A 284 -11.20 -13.61 -0.38
CA LYS A 284 -12.62 -13.75 -0.03
C LYS A 284 -12.93 -14.92 0.89
N ASN A 285 -12.11 -15.97 0.85
CA ASN A 285 -12.28 -17.17 1.66
C ASN A 285 -10.92 -17.74 2.03
N TRP A 286 -10.89 -18.59 3.06
CA TRP A 286 -9.73 -19.36 3.46
C TRP A 286 -10.13 -20.77 3.90
N ARG A 287 -9.20 -21.72 3.83
CA ARG A 287 -9.43 -23.09 4.29
C ARG A 287 -8.13 -23.74 4.78
N TRP A 288 -8.22 -24.44 5.91
CA TRP A 288 -7.23 -25.44 6.30
C TRP A 288 -7.54 -26.76 5.58
N CYS A 289 -6.59 -27.27 4.81
CA CYS A 289 -6.74 -28.46 3.99
C CYS A 289 -5.69 -29.51 4.35
N THR A 290 -6.03 -30.79 4.25
CA THR A 290 -5.01 -31.84 4.25
C THR A 290 -4.06 -31.61 3.06
N PHE A 291 -2.88 -32.22 3.09
CA PHE A 291 -1.95 -32.11 1.96
C PHE A 291 -2.57 -32.60 0.64
N ALA A 292 -3.35 -33.69 0.68
CA ALA A 292 -4.04 -34.21 -0.50
C ALA A 292 -5.12 -33.23 -1.02
N ASP A 293 -6.00 -32.75 -0.14
CA ASP A 293 -7.06 -31.80 -0.50
C ASP A 293 -6.48 -30.49 -1.05
N ALA A 294 -5.39 -30.01 -0.45
CA ALA A 294 -4.73 -28.80 -0.89
C ALA A 294 -4.19 -28.94 -2.32
N LEU A 295 -3.58 -30.08 -2.67
CA LEU A 295 -3.10 -30.33 -4.03
C LEU A 295 -4.24 -30.36 -5.06
N GLU A 296 -5.44 -30.82 -4.70
CA GLU A 296 -6.61 -30.80 -5.58
C GLU A 296 -7.20 -29.40 -5.77
N MET A 297 -7.07 -28.53 -4.75
CA MET A 297 -7.60 -27.17 -4.78
C MET A 297 -6.72 -26.17 -5.54
N LEU A 298 -5.40 -26.40 -5.57
CA LEU A 298 -4.44 -25.51 -6.22
C LEU A 298 -4.60 -25.56 -7.74
N SER A 299 -5.02 -24.45 -8.33
CA SER A 299 -5.43 -24.37 -9.74
C SER A 299 -4.25 -24.34 -10.73
N PHE A 300 -3.03 -24.13 -10.25
CA PHE A 300 -1.82 -24.03 -11.07
C PHE A 300 -0.79 -25.08 -10.64
N GLU A 301 -0.18 -25.75 -11.62
CA GLU A 301 0.85 -26.78 -11.37
C GLU A 301 2.05 -26.26 -10.57
N ASN A 302 2.40 -24.97 -10.77
CA ASN A 302 3.48 -24.34 -10.02
C ASN A 302 3.15 -24.25 -8.53
N ASN A 303 1.93 -23.84 -8.15
CA ASN A 303 1.53 -23.77 -6.73
C ASN A 303 1.56 -25.16 -6.08
N ALA A 304 1.12 -26.20 -6.78
CA ALA A 304 1.17 -27.57 -6.28
C ALA A 304 2.61 -28.06 -6.05
N SER A 305 3.54 -27.64 -6.90
CA SER A 305 4.98 -27.92 -6.73
C SER A 305 5.57 -27.19 -5.53
N CYS A 306 5.16 -25.93 -5.31
CA CYS A 306 5.59 -25.13 -4.16
C CYS A 306 5.10 -25.75 -2.83
N LEU A 307 3.85 -26.20 -2.77
CA LEU A 307 3.32 -26.89 -1.59
C LEU A 307 4.09 -28.19 -1.30
N LYS A 308 4.45 -28.97 -2.33
CA LYS A 308 5.29 -30.18 -2.18
C LYS A 308 6.67 -29.84 -1.61
N ALA A 309 7.27 -28.73 -2.04
CA ALA A 309 8.55 -28.27 -1.50
C ALA A 309 8.45 -27.91 -0.01
N ALA A 310 7.40 -27.18 0.38
CA ALA A 310 7.12 -26.86 1.79
C ALA A 310 6.93 -28.12 2.65
N GLN A 311 6.15 -29.10 2.19
CA GLN A 311 5.95 -30.37 2.88
C GLN A 311 7.26 -31.15 3.05
N THR A 312 8.10 -31.17 2.01
CA THR A 312 9.38 -31.87 2.00
C THR A 312 10.40 -31.23 2.93
N CYS A 313 10.45 -29.89 2.96
CA CYS A 313 11.35 -29.12 3.82
C CYS A 313 11.16 -29.50 5.29
N ILE A 314 9.92 -29.46 5.78
CA ILE A 314 9.60 -29.76 7.20
C ILE A 314 9.95 -31.22 7.54
N ALA A 315 9.68 -32.16 6.63
CA ALA A 315 9.99 -33.58 6.86
C ALA A 315 11.49 -33.89 7.00
N HIS A 316 12.38 -33.00 6.49
CA HIS A 316 13.83 -33.13 6.69
C HIS A 316 14.26 -32.49 8.03
N THR A 317 13.67 -31.38 8.42
CA THR A 317 14.00 -30.68 9.68
C THR A 317 13.68 -31.53 10.92
N GLU A 318 12.66 -32.39 10.86
CA GLU A 318 12.28 -33.29 11.97
C GLU A 318 13.17 -34.54 12.11
N LYS A 319 13.96 -34.87 11.08
CA LYS A 319 14.86 -36.03 11.09
C LYS A 319 16.29 -35.69 11.51
N THR A 320 16.56 -34.41 11.78
CA THR A 320 17.89 -33.88 12.13
C THR A 320 17.91 -33.46 13.59
#